data_AF-A0A849HBE5-F1
#
_entry.id   AF-A0A849HBE5-F1
#
_cell.length_a   1.000
_cell.length_b   1.000
_cell.length_c   1.000
_cell.angle_alpha   90.00
_cell.angle_beta   90.00
_cell.angle_gamma   90.00
#
_symmetry.space_group_name_H-M   'P 1'
#
loop_
_entity.id
_entity.type
_entity.pdbx_description
1 polymer ?
#
loop_
_entity_poly.entity_id
_entity_poly.type
_entity_poly.pdbx_seq_one_letter_code
_entity_poly.pdbx_strand_id
1 'polypeptide(L)'
;MVGEPGTPQLTHTAVSRAPAPRDRRARVRRVGRPLLAALLIGGWLAWATVTYVTQAREVSVKQFTTDLEAGDIVAFRAVSNVRGGYGRWAEDPIDYDIPATDASGRLLPPVEDAGSITVMYWTDNPIGRIRIVDDYSVPVEERIAALHQADVPPNTALDGPSDAGQAVALALGLVTLLAIIGGPVPTRGTRWFWFWVLGLLWGWGVVAYAVGELLRPRAPEAVGAESGAVPRRRRWSGWEGFAVQLVVGILGGLAAAEVSRLTGGVVIPRP
;
A
#
# COMPACT_ATOMS: atom_id res chain seq x y z
N MET A 1 15.43 45.89 -80.65
CA MET A 1 15.82 44.72 -79.84
C MET A 1 15.96 45.20 -78.40
N VAL A 2 14.94 44.98 -77.58
CA VAL A 2 14.88 45.40 -76.18
C VAL A 2 15.16 44.13 -75.36
N GLY A 3 16.24 44.14 -74.57
CA GLY A 3 16.68 42.99 -73.78
C GLY A 3 15.81 42.78 -72.55
N GLU A 4 15.39 41.54 -72.31
CA GLU A 4 14.69 41.14 -71.09
C GLU A 4 15.60 41.25 -69.86
N PRO A 5 15.16 41.90 -68.76
CA PRO A 5 15.88 41.92 -67.50
C PRO A 5 15.81 40.53 -66.84
N GLY A 6 16.99 39.91 -66.67
CA GLY A 6 17.13 38.59 -66.05
C GLY A 6 16.59 38.55 -64.62
N THR A 7 15.69 37.61 -64.37
CA THR A 7 15.18 37.28 -63.04
C THR A 7 16.33 36.82 -62.12
N PRO A 8 16.53 37.43 -60.94
CA PRO A 8 17.55 37.01 -60.01
C PRO A 8 17.24 35.60 -59.49
N GLN A 9 18.12 34.65 -59.73
CA GLN A 9 18.08 33.34 -59.09
C GLN A 9 18.32 33.52 -57.59
N LEU A 10 17.27 33.33 -56.80
CA LEU A 10 17.37 33.25 -55.35
C LEU A 10 18.04 31.93 -54.99
N THR A 11 19.35 31.99 -54.76
CA THR A 11 20.12 30.87 -54.20
C THR A 11 19.58 30.59 -52.80
N HIS A 12 18.72 29.58 -52.69
CA HIS A 12 18.26 29.07 -51.40
C HIS A 12 19.43 28.41 -50.68
N THR A 13 20.22 29.21 -49.96
CA THR A 13 21.17 28.70 -48.98
C THR A 13 20.35 28.00 -47.90
N ALA A 14 20.29 26.68 -47.98
CA ALA A 14 19.67 25.83 -46.97
C ALA A 14 20.43 26.03 -45.66
N VAL A 15 19.96 26.98 -44.83
CA VAL A 15 20.44 27.15 -43.47
C VAL A 15 20.06 25.88 -42.72
N SER A 16 21.03 24.98 -42.57
CA SER A 16 20.94 23.79 -41.73
C SER A 16 20.71 24.27 -40.29
N ARG A 17 19.43 24.43 -39.91
CA ARG A 17 19.07 24.72 -38.53
C ARG A 17 19.44 23.50 -37.71
N ALA A 18 20.46 23.66 -36.88
CA ALA A 18 20.76 22.69 -35.83
C ALA A 18 19.45 22.31 -35.10
N PRO A 19 19.21 21.02 -34.83
CA PRO A 19 17.98 20.56 -34.21
C PRO A 19 17.76 21.33 -32.91
N ALA A 20 16.61 22.00 -32.82
CA ALA A 20 16.31 22.87 -31.70
C ALA A 20 16.35 22.07 -30.37
N PRO A 21 16.82 22.65 -29.26
CA PRO A 21 16.92 21.97 -27.95
C PRO A 21 15.59 21.41 -27.38
N ARG A 22 14.47 21.60 -28.08
CA ARG A 22 13.15 21.07 -27.76
C ARG A 22 13.09 19.54 -27.86
N ASP A 23 13.89 18.91 -28.72
CA ASP A 23 13.81 17.46 -28.97
C ASP A 23 14.31 16.62 -27.80
N ARG A 24 15.33 17.10 -27.07
CA ARG A 24 15.86 16.37 -25.90
C ARG A 24 14.84 16.29 -24.76
N ARG A 25 14.15 17.39 -24.46
CA ARG A 25 13.14 17.43 -23.39
C ARG A 25 11.94 16.55 -23.72
N ALA A 26 11.52 16.50 -24.99
CA ALA A 26 10.44 15.63 -25.44
C ALA A 26 10.81 14.15 -25.31
N ARG A 27 12.04 13.77 -25.69
CA ARG A 27 12.53 12.39 -25.56
C ARG A 27 12.62 11.93 -24.11
N VAL A 28 13.22 12.73 -23.22
CA VAL A 28 13.30 12.41 -21.78
C VAL A 28 11.91 12.22 -21.18
N ARG A 29 10.93 13.06 -21.56
CA ARG A 29 9.54 12.92 -21.09
C ARG A 29 8.83 11.67 -21.63
N ARG A 30 9.12 11.26 -22.87
CA ARG A 30 8.50 10.09 -23.50
C ARG A 30 8.94 8.78 -22.81
N VAL A 31 10.20 8.69 -22.38
CA VAL A 31 10.75 7.48 -21.73
C VAL A 31 10.64 7.54 -20.20
N GLY A 32 10.83 8.71 -19.60
CA GLY A 32 10.85 8.86 -18.15
C GLY A 32 9.50 8.58 -17.48
N ARG A 33 8.38 8.87 -18.15
CA ARG A 33 7.04 8.61 -17.57
C ARG A 33 6.72 7.12 -17.44
N PRO A 34 6.84 6.28 -18.50
CA PRO A 34 6.65 4.84 -18.36
C PRO A 34 7.59 4.21 -17.34
N LEU A 35 8.86 4.64 -17.31
CA LEU A 35 9.83 4.14 -16.33
C LEU A 35 9.39 4.46 -14.90
N LEU A 36 9.04 5.71 -14.61
CA LEU A 36 8.54 6.11 -13.29
C LEU A 36 7.27 5.34 -12.93
N ALA A 37 6.36 5.13 -13.88
CA ALA A 37 5.15 4.35 -13.65
C ALA A 37 5.46 2.89 -13.29
N ALA A 38 6.38 2.26 -14.03
CA ALA A 38 6.81 0.89 -13.76
C ALA A 38 7.47 0.78 -12.38
N LEU A 39 8.29 1.77 -11.99
CA LEU A 39 8.90 1.83 -10.66
C LEU A 39 7.85 1.97 -9.56
N LEU A 40 6.85 2.85 -9.73
CA LEU A 40 5.78 3.03 -8.75
C LEU A 40 4.91 1.77 -8.61
N ILE A 41 4.50 1.16 -9.73
CA ILE A 41 3.69 -0.07 -9.72
C ILE A 41 4.50 -1.24 -9.18
N GLY A 42 5.74 -1.41 -9.61
CA GLY A 42 6.63 -2.48 -9.12
C GLY A 42 6.94 -2.32 -7.63
N GLY A 43 7.22 -1.10 -7.17
CA GLY A 43 7.40 -0.79 -5.75
C GLY A 43 6.15 -1.05 -4.93
N TRP A 44 4.97 -0.70 -5.45
CA TRP A 44 3.69 -1.01 -4.82
C TRP A 44 3.44 -2.52 -4.71
N LEU A 45 3.68 -3.29 -5.79
CA LEU A 45 3.52 -4.74 -5.78
C LEU A 45 4.49 -5.42 -4.81
N ALA A 46 5.76 -4.99 -4.81
CA ALA A 46 6.77 -5.50 -3.89
C ALA A 46 6.38 -5.21 -2.43
N TRP A 47 5.96 -3.98 -2.14
CA TRP A 47 5.45 -3.60 -0.83
C TRP A 47 4.25 -4.45 -0.42
N ALA A 48 3.22 -4.54 -1.27
CA ALA A 48 2.01 -5.31 -0.99
C ALA A 48 2.32 -6.80 -0.76
N THR A 49 3.26 -7.36 -1.51
CA THR A 49 3.70 -8.75 -1.34
C THR A 49 4.41 -8.93 0.00
N VAL A 50 5.36 -8.06 0.33
CA VAL A 50 6.07 -8.10 1.62
C VAL A 50 5.06 -7.97 2.76
N THR A 51 4.18 -6.97 2.73
CA THR A 51 3.13 -6.78 3.72
C THR A 51 2.25 -8.03 3.84
N TYR A 52 1.79 -8.61 2.74
CA TYR A 52 0.95 -9.81 2.78
C TYR A 52 1.67 -11.02 3.41
N VAL A 53 2.95 -11.19 3.10
CA VAL A 53 3.76 -12.31 3.59
C VAL A 53 4.12 -12.13 5.07
N THR A 54 4.41 -10.91 5.51
CA THR A 54 4.85 -10.60 6.88
C THR A 54 3.73 -10.25 7.85
N GLN A 55 2.51 -10.00 7.36
CA GLN A 55 1.38 -9.68 8.22
C GLN A 55 1.09 -10.84 9.17
N ALA A 56 0.93 -10.49 10.45
CA ALA A 56 0.51 -11.45 11.46
C ALA A 56 -0.93 -11.93 11.18
N ARG A 57 -1.20 -13.22 11.40
CA ARG A 57 -2.50 -13.84 11.12
C ARG A 57 -3.20 -14.21 12.41
N GLU A 58 -4.45 -13.77 12.56
CA GLU A 58 -5.32 -14.30 13.59
C GLU A 58 -5.76 -15.72 13.20
N VAL A 59 -5.71 -16.64 14.16
CA VAL A 59 -6.02 -18.06 13.98
C VAL A 59 -6.88 -18.56 15.13
N SER A 60 -7.72 -19.56 14.85
CA SER A 60 -8.53 -20.22 15.87
C SER A 60 -7.70 -21.15 16.75
N VAL A 61 -8.22 -21.52 17.93
CA VAL A 61 -7.63 -22.58 18.77
C VAL A 61 -7.45 -23.88 17.99
N LYS A 62 -8.40 -24.26 17.13
CA LYS A 62 -8.27 -25.46 16.30
C LYS A 62 -7.05 -25.41 15.39
N GLN A 63 -6.79 -24.28 14.74
CA GLN A 63 -5.62 -24.11 13.90
C GLN A 63 -4.33 -24.11 14.72
N PHE A 64 -4.32 -23.45 15.89
CA PHE A 64 -3.21 -23.50 16.83
C PHE A 64 -2.86 -24.94 17.25
N THR A 65 -3.85 -25.74 17.62
CA THR A 65 -3.66 -27.16 17.96
C THR A 65 -3.13 -27.92 16.75
N THR A 66 -3.65 -27.66 15.55
CA THR A 66 -3.18 -28.31 14.31
C THR A 66 -1.70 -27.98 14.03
N ASP A 67 -1.29 -26.72 14.18
CA ASP A 67 0.10 -26.30 13.98
C ASP A 67 1.02 -26.90 15.06
N LEU A 68 0.55 -26.98 16.31
CA LEU A 68 1.28 -27.56 17.43
C LEU A 68 1.51 -29.06 17.22
N GLU A 69 0.46 -29.80 16.83
CA GLU A 69 0.53 -31.23 16.53
C GLU A 69 1.39 -31.54 15.30
N ALA A 70 1.42 -30.63 14.31
CA ALA A 70 2.28 -30.74 13.15
C ALA A 70 3.76 -30.44 13.46
N GLY A 71 4.07 -29.86 14.63
CA GLY A 71 5.41 -29.40 14.97
C GLY A 71 5.85 -28.16 14.18
N ASP A 72 4.89 -27.39 13.63
CA ASP A 72 5.17 -26.21 12.81
C ASP A 72 5.55 -24.98 13.65
N ILE A 73 5.27 -25.00 14.96
CA ILE A 73 5.50 -23.89 15.89
C ILE A 73 6.96 -23.91 16.36
N VAL A 74 7.72 -22.88 16.00
CA VAL A 74 9.14 -22.77 16.32
C VAL A 74 9.45 -21.88 17.51
N ALA A 75 8.54 -20.97 17.87
CA ALA A 75 8.67 -20.15 19.06
C ALA A 75 7.32 -19.57 19.47
N PHE A 76 7.19 -19.15 20.73
CA PHE A 76 5.96 -18.51 21.21
C PHE A 76 6.20 -17.37 22.20
N ARG A 77 5.21 -16.51 22.39
CA ARG A 77 5.20 -15.44 23.40
C ARG A 77 3.76 -15.17 23.85
N ALA A 78 3.54 -14.95 25.13
CA ALA A 78 2.27 -14.38 25.56
C ALA A 78 2.33 -12.86 25.41
N VAL A 79 1.28 -12.29 24.82
CA VAL A 79 1.17 -10.86 24.54
C VAL A 79 -0.14 -10.34 25.14
N SER A 80 -0.11 -9.14 25.68
CA SER A 80 -1.31 -8.43 26.11
C SER A 80 -1.60 -7.24 25.17
N ASN A 81 -2.73 -6.57 25.39
CA ASN A 81 -3.20 -5.39 24.66
C ASN A 81 -3.47 -5.62 23.16
N VAL A 82 -4.00 -6.81 22.81
CA VAL A 82 -4.51 -7.07 21.44
C VAL A 82 -5.76 -6.22 21.18
N ARG A 83 -5.55 -4.96 20.81
CA ARG A 83 -6.59 -4.07 20.30
C ARG A 83 -6.82 -4.37 18.83
N GLY A 84 -7.90 -5.10 18.57
CA GLY A 84 -8.44 -5.26 17.22
C GLY A 84 -9.02 -3.94 16.73
N GLY A 85 -8.19 -3.13 16.08
CA GLY A 85 -8.65 -2.05 15.22
C GLY A 85 -9.31 -2.63 13.97
N TYR A 86 -10.54 -3.13 14.08
CA TYR A 86 -11.28 -3.60 12.93
C TYR A 86 -11.50 -2.44 11.95
N GLY A 87 -10.87 -2.52 10.77
CA GLY A 87 -11.31 -1.76 9.60
C GLY A 87 -10.28 -0.94 8.85
N ARG A 88 -9.00 -0.91 9.24
CA ARG A 88 -7.96 -0.17 8.48
C ARG A 88 -6.65 -0.94 8.45
N TRP A 89 -6.32 -1.51 7.30
CA TRP A 89 -5.04 -2.19 7.01
C TRP A 89 -3.76 -1.34 7.19
N ALA A 90 -3.89 -0.08 7.63
CA ALA A 90 -2.80 0.87 7.77
C ALA A 90 -2.83 1.68 9.08
N GLU A 91 -3.82 1.47 9.95
CA GLU A 91 -3.84 2.09 11.29
C GLU A 91 -3.82 0.98 12.35
N ASP A 92 -2.77 1.07 13.14
CA ASP A 92 -2.26 0.21 14.20
C ASP A 92 -1.82 -1.21 13.78
N PRO A 93 -0.49 -1.50 13.71
CA PRO A 93 -0.08 -2.88 13.95
C PRO A 93 -0.74 -3.29 15.26
N ILE A 94 -1.24 -4.52 15.35
CA ILE A 94 -1.70 -5.03 16.64
C ILE A 94 -0.57 -4.75 17.64
N ASP A 95 -0.86 -3.84 18.58
CA ASP A 95 0.18 -3.26 19.41
C ASP A 95 0.44 -4.22 20.56
N TYR A 96 1.37 -5.16 20.33
CA TYR A 96 1.80 -6.12 21.34
C TYR A 96 2.78 -5.43 22.30
N ASP A 97 2.29 -4.42 23.01
CA ASP A 97 3.15 -3.45 23.67
C ASP A 97 3.81 -4.00 24.95
N ILE A 98 3.29 -5.12 25.48
CA ILE A 98 3.75 -5.66 26.76
C ILE A 98 3.96 -7.17 26.66
N PRO A 99 5.21 -7.65 26.75
CA PRO A 99 5.48 -9.06 26.98
C PRO A 99 4.72 -9.50 28.23
N ALA A 100 3.81 -10.46 28.09
CA ALA A 100 3.10 -11.06 29.21
C ALA A 100 3.82 -12.32 29.72
N THR A 101 5.02 -12.61 29.20
CA THR A 101 5.90 -13.70 29.65
C THR A 101 7.33 -13.22 29.87
N ASP A 102 8.02 -13.84 30.83
CA ASP A 102 9.46 -13.66 31.02
C ASP A 102 10.31 -14.42 29.98
N ALA A 103 11.64 -14.35 30.10
CA ALA A 103 12.57 -15.02 29.19
C ALA A 103 12.46 -16.57 29.22
N SER A 104 11.82 -17.14 30.24
CA SER A 104 11.55 -18.57 30.35
C SER A 104 10.16 -18.97 29.86
N GLY A 105 9.36 -18.01 29.38
CA GLY A 105 7.99 -18.25 28.91
C GLY A 105 6.96 -18.30 30.03
N ARG A 106 7.31 -17.93 31.26
CA ARG A 106 6.36 -17.91 32.39
C ARG A 106 5.57 -16.62 32.37
N LEU A 107 4.26 -16.73 32.62
CA LEU A 107 3.38 -15.57 32.66
C LEU A 107 3.84 -14.57 33.73
N LEU A 108 3.94 -13.31 33.32
CA LEU A 108 4.13 -12.19 34.23
C LEU A 108 2.78 -11.81 34.87
N PRO A 109 2.78 -11.22 36.08
CA PRO A 109 1.55 -10.67 36.66
C PRO A 109 0.88 -9.72 35.67
N PRO A 110 -0.46 -9.75 35.55
CA PRO A 110 -1.17 -8.86 34.65
C PRO A 110 -0.88 -7.41 35.05
N VAL A 111 -0.51 -6.61 34.05
CA VAL A 111 -0.38 -5.16 34.21
C VAL A 111 -1.80 -4.57 34.19
N GLU A 112 -2.11 -3.67 35.12
CA GLU A 112 -3.40 -2.94 35.10
C GLU A 112 -3.61 -2.31 33.71
N ASP A 113 -4.82 -2.41 33.17
CA ASP A 113 -5.23 -1.92 31.84
C ASP A 113 -4.62 -2.59 30.60
N ALA A 114 -3.84 -3.67 30.75
CA ALA A 114 -3.18 -4.35 29.63
C ALA A 114 -4.12 -5.16 28.71
N GLY A 115 -5.44 -5.14 28.93
CA GLY A 115 -6.39 -5.90 28.12
C GLY A 115 -6.23 -7.43 28.24
N SER A 116 -6.81 -8.17 27.30
CA SER A 116 -6.76 -9.63 27.29
C SER A 116 -5.40 -10.17 26.84
N ILE A 117 -4.86 -11.13 27.59
CA ILE A 117 -3.62 -11.85 27.24
C ILE A 117 -3.96 -12.95 26.22
N THR A 118 -3.16 -13.08 25.18
CA THR A 118 -3.23 -14.19 24.23
C THR A 118 -1.84 -14.73 23.88
N VAL A 119 -1.79 -15.82 23.11
CA VAL A 119 -0.56 -16.42 22.60
C VAL A 119 -0.31 -15.94 21.17
N MET A 120 0.86 -15.35 20.97
CA MET A 120 1.47 -15.10 19.68
C MET A 120 2.54 -16.17 19.44
N TYR A 121 2.60 -16.74 18.24
CA TYR A 121 3.57 -17.77 17.93
C TYR A 121 4.13 -17.63 16.52
N TRP A 122 5.34 -18.17 16.34
CA TRP A 122 6.06 -18.19 15.08
C TRP A 122 6.02 -19.60 14.51
N THR A 123 5.85 -19.68 13.21
CA THR A 123 5.91 -20.93 12.44
C THR A 123 7.10 -20.90 11.48
N ASP A 124 7.45 -22.07 10.93
CA ASP A 124 8.40 -22.16 9.81
C ASP A 124 7.77 -21.84 8.44
N ASN A 125 6.49 -21.47 8.40
CA ASN A 125 5.82 -21.10 7.16
C ASN A 125 6.38 -19.76 6.63
N PRO A 126 6.78 -19.68 5.35
CA PRO A 126 7.26 -18.43 4.77
C PRO A 126 6.17 -17.35 4.69
N ILE A 127 4.89 -17.73 4.71
CA ILE A 127 3.73 -16.82 4.62
C ILE A 127 2.98 -16.83 5.96
N GLY A 128 2.75 -15.64 6.52
CA GLY A 128 2.05 -15.54 7.80
C GLY A 128 2.81 -16.24 8.91
N ARG A 129 4.13 -16.03 8.94
CA ARG A 129 5.06 -16.63 9.90
C ARG A 129 4.60 -16.42 11.33
N ILE A 130 4.05 -15.24 11.60
CA ILE A 130 3.51 -14.82 12.88
C ILE A 130 2.01 -15.10 12.92
N ARG A 131 1.55 -15.78 13.96
CA ARG A 131 0.14 -16.09 14.21
C ARG A 131 -0.27 -15.69 15.62
N ILE A 132 -1.52 -15.28 15.80
CA ILE A 132 -2.12 -14.92 17.09
C ILE A 132 -3.38 -15.73 17.29
N VAL A 133 -3.51 -16.36 18.44
CA VAL A 133 -4.71 -17.13 18.78
C VAL A 133 -5.83 -16.13 19.12
N ASP A 134 -6.82 -15.98 18.23
CA ASP A 134 -7.99 -15.11 18.43
C ASP A 134 -9.19 -15.93 18.92
N ASP A 135 -9.02 -16.57 20.06
CA ASP A 135 -10.08 -17.31 20.72
C ASP A 135 -9.82 -17.36 22.22
N TYR A 136 -10.68 -16.69 22.99
CA TYR A 136 -10.56 -16.59 24.44
C TYR A 136 -11.35 -17.67 25.19
N SER A 137 -11.93 -18.64 24.49
CA SER A 137 -12.65 -19.76 25.11
C SER A 137 -11.73 -20.70 25.89
N VAL A 138 -10.46 -20.80 25.48
CA VAL A 138 -9.41 -21.56 26.18
C VAL A 138 -8.53 -20.61 26.99
N PRO A 139 -8.29 -20.89 28.29
CA PRO A 139 -7.36 -20.12 29.11
C PRO A 139 -5.96 -20.03 28.49
N VAL A 140 -5.29 -18.88 28.63
CA VAL A 140 -3.94 -18.68 28.06
C VAL A 140 -2.91 -19.61 28.70
N GLU A 141 -3.09 -19.93 29.98
CA GLU A 141 -2.26 -20.82 30.79
C GLU A 141 -2.21 -22.22 30.19
N GLU A 142 -3.36 -22.73 29.75
CA GLU A 142 -3.47 -24.06 29.14
C GLU A 142 -2.71 -24.13 27.81
N ARG A 143 -2.79 -23.08 27.00
CA ARG A 143 -2.04 -23.00 25.73
C ARG A 143 -0.54 -22.91 25.94
N ILE A 144 -0.10 -22.12 26.92
CA ILE A 144 1.33 -22.03 27.28
C ILE A 144 1.83 -23.37 27.83
N ALA A 145 1.04 -24.05 28.66
CA ALA A 145 1.38 -25.38 29.14
C ALA A 145 1.52 -26.39 27.99
N ALA A 146 0.62 -26.34 27.00
CA ALA A 146 0.71 -27.19 25.81
C ALA A 146 1.98 -26.92 24.98
N LEU A 147 2.38 -25.65 24.84
CA LEU A 147 3.63 -25.26 24.15
C LEU A 147 4.87 -25.76 24.90
N HIS A 148 4.89 -25.65 26.22
CA HIS A 148 5.95 -26.21 27.05
C HIS A 148 6.01 -27.74 26.98
N GLN A 149 4.86 -28.42 26.95
CA GLN A 149 4.80 -29.88 26.81
C GLN A 149 5.33 -30.35 25.45
N ALA A 150 5.20 -29.52 24.41
CA ALA A 150 5.74 -29.77 23.08
C ALA A 150 7.19 -29.27 22.90
N ASP A 151 7.87 -28.86 23.98
CA ASP A 151 9.22 -28.32 23.97
C ASP A 151 9.42 -27.11 23.03
N VAL A 152 8.36 -26.32 22.77
CA VAL A 152 8.46 -25.09 21.97
C VAL A 152 9.15 -24.01 22.81
N PRO A 153 10.25 -23.40 22.33
CA PRO A 153 10.97 -22.41 23.10
C PRO A 153 10.22 -21.06 23.16
N PRO A 154 10.33 -20.30 24.25
CA PRO A 154 9.84 -18.93 24.29
C PRO A 154 10.67 -18.01 23.38
N ASN A 155 10.00 -17.12 22.65
CA ASN A 155 10.65 -16.10 21.86
C ASN A 155 11.04 -14.91 22.75
N THR A 156 12.35 -14.71 22.93
CA THR A 156 12.91 -13.58 23.69
C THR A 156 13.32 -12.40 22.80
N ALA A 157 13.35 -12.56 21.48
CA ALA A 157 13.71 -11.50 20.55
C ALA A 157 12.55 -10.52 20.36
N LEU A 158 12.82 -9.21 20.35
CA LEU A 158 11.85 -8.17 19.99
C LEU A 158 11.64 -8.09 18.47
N ASP A 159 11.55 -9.26 17.82
CA ASP A 159 11.33 -9.36 16.38
C ASP A 159 9.83 -9.17 16.10
N GLY A 160 9.39 -7.91 16.23
CA GLY A 160 8.07 -7.48 15.81
C GLY A 160 7.92 -7.50 14.28
N PRO A 161 6.71 -7.22 13.76
CA PRO A 161 6.52 -6.98 12.34
C PRO A 161 7.55 -5.95 11.86
N SER A 162 8.30 -6.26 10.81
CA SER A 162 9.43 -5.41 10.41
C SER A 162 8.97 -3.98 10.08
N ASP A 163 9.56 -2.97 10.73
CA ASP A 163 9.44 -1.54 10.37
C ASP A 163 9.75 -1.27 8.89
N ALA A 164 10.48 -2.17 8.24
CA ALA A 164 10.79 -2.14 6.82
C ALA A 164 9.53 -1.99 5.94
N GLY A 165 8.42 -2.65 6.27
CA GLY A 165 7.18 -2.54 5.51
C GLY A 165 6.61 -1.12 5.53
N GLN A 166 6.64 -0.47 6.70
CA GLN A 166 6.17 0.89 6.88
C GLN A 166 7.13 1.90 6.24
N ALA A 167 8.43 1.69 6.37
CA ALA A 167 9.45 2.51 5.72
C ALA A 167 9.30 2.48 4.18
N VAL A 168 9.05 1.31 3.60
CA VAL A 168 8.78 1.16 2.15
C VAL A 168 7.48 1.85 1.76
N ALA A 169 6.41 1.69 2.54
CA ALA A 169 5.14 2.39 2.30
C ALA A 169 5.32 3.91 2.28
N LEU A 170 6.03 4.45 3.28
CA LEU A 170 6.32 5.87 3.42
C LEU A 170 7.17 6.38 2.25
N ALA A 171 8.24 5.66 1.90
CA ALA A 171 9.10 6.01 0.76
C ALA A 171 8.29 6.04 -0.55
N LEU A 172 7.45 5.03 -0.80
CA LEU A 172 6.59 4.97 -1.98
C LEU A 172 5.57 6.12 -2.01
N GLY A 173 4.96 6.43 -0.88
CA GLY A 173 4.05 7.57 -0.72
C GLY A 173 4.73 8.91 -1.01
N LEU A 174 5.91 9.13 -0.44
CA LEU A 174 6.70 10.36 -0.64
C LEU A 174 7.15 10.51 -2.10
N VAL A 175 7.68 9.46 -2.73
CA VAL A 175 8.08 9.49 -4.14
C VAL A 175 6.89 9.80 -5.04
N THR A 176 5.72 9.20 -4.75
CA THR A 176 4.49 9.47 -5.51
C THR A 176 4.02 10.91 -5.31
N LEU A 177 4.05 11.42 -4.08
CA LEU A 177 3.67 12.80 -3.77
C LEU A 177 4.59 13.81 -4.48
N LEU A 178 5.91 13.57 -4.48
CA LEU A 178 6.88 14.38 -5.23
C LEU A 178 6.60 14.32 -6.73
N ALA A 179 6.22 13.16 -7.26
CA ALA A 179 5.82 13.02 -8.66
C ALA A 179 4.52 13.78 -9.00
N ILE A 180 3.58 13.91 -8.07
CA ILE A 180 2.34 14.70 -8.25
C ILE A 180 2.64 16.21 -8.22
N ILE A 181 3.46 16.66 -7.28
CA ILE A 181 3.77 18.09 -7.06
C ILE A 181 4.76 18.60 -8.11
N GLY A 182 5.90 17.93 -8.26
CA GLY A 182 7.01 18.35 -9.12
C GLY A 182 6.93 17.80 -10.55
N GLY A 183 6.12 16.77 -10.78
CA GLY A 183 5.97 16.16 -12.09
C GLY A 183 5.14 16.98 -13.09
N PRO A 184 4.95 16.43 -14.30
CA PRO A 184 4.14 17.06 -15.33
C PRO A 184 2.71 17.33 -14.84
N VAL A 185 2.10 18.40 -15.34
CA VAL A 185 0.71 18.74 -15.02
C VAL A 185 -0.21 17.55 -15.32
N PRO A 186 -0.96 17.04 -14.33
CA PRO A 186 -1.89 15.93 -14.54
C PRO A 186 -2.98 16.29 -15.57
N THR A 187 -3.43 15.27 -16.31
CA THR A 187 -4.30 15.40 -17.48
C THR A 187 -5.76 15.05 -17.19
N ARG A 188 -6.04 14.18 -16.22
CA ARG A 188 -7.41 13.78 -15.82
C ARG A 188 -7.94 14.59 -14.65
N GLY A 189 -7.09 14.89 -13.68
CA GLY A 189 -7.45 15.64 -12.48
C GLY A 189 -6.54 16.85 -12.26
N THR A 190 -6.85 17.64 -11.25
CA THR A 190 -5.91 18.63 -10.69
C THR A 190 -4.85 17.92 -9.82
N ARG A 191 -3.76 18.62 -9.46
CA ARG A 191 -2.82 18.09 -8.45
C ARG A 191 -3.52 17.82 -7.11
N TRP A 192 -4.48 18.69 -6.75
CA TRP A 192 -5.29 18.55 -5.54
C TRP A 192 -6.20 17.31 -5.59
N PHE A 193 -6.75 16.96 -6.75
CA PHE A 193 -7.48 15.70 -6.94
C PHE A 193 -6.60 14.49 -6.62
N TRP A 194 -5.39 14.43 -7.19
CA TRP A 194 -4.48 13.31 -7.00
C TRP A 194 -3.89 13.24 -5.59
N PHE A 195 -3.75 14.38 -4.90
CA PHE A 195 -3.38 14.42 -3.49
C PHE A 195 -4.38 13.64 -2.61
N TRP A 196 -5.69 13.88 -2.78
CA TRP A 196 -6.71 13.14 -2.04
C TRP A 196 -6.76 11.66 -2.43
N VAL A 197 -6.69 11.37 -3.73
CA VAL A 197 -6.72 9.98 -4.24
C VAL A 197 -5.50 9.17 -3.78
N LEU A 198 -4.36 9.81 -3.46
CA LEU A 198 -3.20 9.11 -2.92
C LEU A 198 -3.51 8.42 -1.58
N GLY A 199 -4.40 8.99 -0.78
CA GLY A 199 -4.86 8.41 0.49
C GLY A 199 -5.93 7.33 0.34
N LEU A 200 -6.15 6.79 -0.87
CA LEU A 200 -6.97 5.59 -1.04
C LEU A 200 -6.36 4.39 -0.32
N LEU A 201 -7.24 3.52 0.17
CA LEU A 201 -6.89 2.29 0.89
C LEU A 201 -5.84 1.48 0.11
N TRP A 202 -4.93 0.83 0.86
CA TRP A 202 -3.88 -0.04 0.33
C TRP A 202 -2.96 0.59 -0.73
N GLY A 203 -2.83 1.93 -0.75
CA GLY A 203 -1.98 2.61 -1.72
C GLY A 203 -2.50 2.53 -3.16
N TRP A 204 -3.77 2.15 -3.38
CA TRP A 204 -4.37 2.11 -4.72
C TRP A 204 -4.30 3.45 -5.46
N GLY A 205 -4.21 4.56 -4.72
CA GLY A 205 -3.96 5.89 -5.27
C GLY A 205 -2.66 5.98 -6.08
N VAL A 206 -1.60 5.30 -5.65
CA VAL A 206 -0.30 5.23 -6.34
C VAL A 206 -0.49 4.56 -7.71
N VAL A 207 -1.16 3.41 -7.72
CA VAL A 207 -1.43 2.65 -8.95
C VAL A 207 -2.33 3.44 -9.89
N ALA A 208 -3.40 4.05 -9.37
CA ALA A 208 -4.32 4.88 -10.15
C ALA A 208 -3.59 6.06 -10.81
N TYR A 209 -2.69 6.73 -10.08
CA TYR A 209 -1.87 7.82 -10.62
C TYR A 209 -0.89 7.32 -11.69
N ALA A 210 -0.17 6.22 -11.42
CA ALA A 210 0.79 5.66 -12.36
C ALA A 210 0.13 5.23 -13.68
N VAL A 211 -0.99 4.51 -13.60
CA VAL A 211 -1.73 4.05 -14.79
C VAL A 211 -2.40 5.21 -15.51
N GLY A 212 -3.08 6.07 -14.76
CA GLY A 212 -3.77 7.24 -15.29
C GLY A 212 -2.78 8.21 -15.93
N GLU A 213 -1.96 8.87 -15.14
CA GLU A 213 -1.21 10.04 -15.60
C GLU A 213 0.13 9.70 -16.27
N LEU A 214 0.78 8.60 -15.88
CA LEU A 214 2.12 8.28 -16.39
C LEU A 214 2.07 7.33 -17.59
N LEU A 215 1.29 6.24 -17.53
CA LEU A 215 1.18 5.26 -18.63
C LEU A 215 0.18 5.68 -19.71
N ARG A 216 -0.96 6.25 -19.31
CA ARG A 216 -2.03 6.63 -20.24
C ARG A 216 -2.31 8.13 -20.19
N PRO A 217 -1.32 9.01 -20.37
CA PRO A 217 -1.57 10.45 -20.35
C PRO A 217 -2.62 10.80 -21.40
N ARG A 218 -3.60 11.60 -21.02
CA ARG A 218 -4.60 12.07 -21.99
C ARG A 218 -3.92 13.00 -22.98
N ALA A 219 -4.21 12.84 -24.27
CA ALA A 219 -3.70 13.75 -25.28
C ALA A 219 -4.11 15.19 -24.91
N PRO A 220 -3.19 16.17 -24.98
CA PRO A 220 -3.56 17.57 -24.80
C PRO A 220 -4.64 17.89 -25.83
N GLU A 221 -5.78 18.37 -25.34
CA GLU A 221 -6.89 18.78 -26.18
C GLU A 221 -6.37 19.85 -27.14
N ALA A 222 -6.39 19.56 -28.44
CA ALA A 222 -5.84 20.46 -29.44
C ALA A 222 -6.62 21.77 -29.39
N VAL A 223 -6.00 22.79 -28.80
CA VAL A 223 -6.53 24.16 -28.78
C VAL A 223 -6.44 24.67 -30.21
N GLY A 224 -7.52 24.51 -30.99
CA GLY A 224 -7.58 25.00 -32.37
C GLY A 224 -8.11 24.04 -33.43
N ALA A 225 -8.80 22.95 -33.08
CA ALA A 225 -9.67 22.32 -34.09
C ALA A 225 -10.86 23.25 -34.32
N GLU A 226 -10.71 24.17 -35.28
CA GLU A 226 -11.68 25.22 -35.67
C GLU A 226 -13.01 24.69 -36.23
N SER A 227 -13.36 23.42 -36.00
CA SER A 227 -14.48 22.77 -36.69
C SER A 227 -15.17 21.77 -35.76
N GLY A 228 -16.26 22.21 -35.14
CA GLY A 228 -17.18 21.36 -34.39
C GLY A 228 -16.82 21.22 -32.91
N ALA A 229 -17.71 21.69 -32.05
CA ALA A 229 -17.60 21.72 -30.60
C ALA A 229 -17.47 20.31 -29.99
N VAL A 230 -16.27 19.74 -30.00
CA VAL A 230 -15.97 18.57 -29.16
C VAL A 230 -16.00 19.06 -27.71
N PRO A 231 -16.93 18.57 -26.87
CA PRO A 231 -17.09 19.08 -25.52
C PRO A 231 -15.78 18.87 -24.73
N ARG A 232 -15.24 19.97 -24.21
CA ARG A 232 -14.06 19.94 -23.34
C ARG A 232 -14.31 18.97 -22.22
N ARG A 233 -13.55 17.87 -22.19
CA ARG A 233 -13.72 16.88 -21.12
C ARG A 233 -13.23 17.52 -19.82
N ARG A 234 -14.18 17.81 -18.92
CA ARG A 234 -13.93 18.44 -17.62
C ARG A 234 -12.87 17.66 -16.85
N ARG A 235 -11.84 18.36 -16.37
CA ARG A 235 -10.84 17.81 -15.44
C ARG A 235 -11.46 17.69 -14.06
N TRP A 236 -11.10 16.63 -13.34
CA TRP A 236 -11.60 16.38 -12.00
C TRP A 236 -10.97 17.39 -11.02
N SER A 237 -11.83 18.11 -10.32
CA SER A 237 -11.50 19.05 -9.26
C SER A 237 -11.00 18.32 -8.01
N GLY A 238 -10.35 19.03 -7.10
CA GLY A 238 -9.85 18.40 -5.89
C GLY A 238 -10.96 17.90 -4.95
N TRP A 239 -12.10 18.60 -4.89
CA TRP A 239 -13.26 18.15 -4.10
C TRP A 239 -13.84 16.84 -4.62
N GLU A 240 -13.81 16.60 -5.93
CA GLU A 240 -14.18 15.30 -6.51
C GLU A 240 -13.21 14.20 -6.07
N GLY A 241 -11.92 14.53 -5.87
CA GLY A 241 -10.92 13.58 -5.35
C GLY A 241 -11.18 13.21 -3.90
N PHE A 242 -11.51 14.19 -3.06
CA PHE A 242 -11.94 13.96 -1.69
C PHE A 242 -13.22 13.10 -1.63
N ALA A 243 -14.21 13.40 -2.46
CA ALA A 243 -15.44 12.60 -2.54
C ALA A 243 -15.18 11.15 -2.97
N VAL A 244 -14.31 10.94 -3.96
CA VAL A 244 -13.88 9.59 -4.37
C VAL A 244 -13.20 8.86 -3.21
N GLN A 245 -12.29 9.52 -2.50
CA GLN A 245 -11.60 8.92 -1.37
C GLN A 245 -12.58 8.49 -0.27
N LEU A 246 -13.53 9.37 0.08
CA LEU A 246 -14.57 9.09 1.06
C LEU A 246 -15.42 7.88 0.65
N VAL A 247 -15.95 7.89 -0.58
CA VAL A 247 -16.82 6.82 -1.08
C VAL A 247 -16.09 5.48 -1.14
N VAL A 248 -14.87 5.45 -1.70
CA VAL A 248 -14.07 4.22 -1.76
C VAL A 248 -13.68 3.75 -0.36
N GLY A 249 -13.38 4.65 0.57
CA GLY A 249 -13.11 4.31 1.97
C GLY A 249 -14.31 3.66 2.66
N ILE A 250 -15.51 4.22 2.50
CA ILE A 250 -16.75 3.67 3.05
C ILE A 250 -17.03 2.30 2.43
N LEU A 251 -17.02 2.19 1.10
CA LEU A 251 -17.30 0.94 0.40
C LEU A 251 -16.26 -0.14 0.75
N GLY A 252 -14.99 0.23 0.86
CA GLY A 252 -13.91 -0.67 1.27
C GLY A 252 -14.09 -1.17 2.70
N GLY A 253 -14.47 -0.30 3.64
CA GLY A 253 -14.78 -0.68 5.02
C GLY A 253 -15.98 -1.63 5.11
N LEU A 254 -17.05 -1.35 4.37
CA LEU A 254 -18.23 -2.22 4.30
C LEU A 254 -17.89 -3.59 3.70
N ALA A 255 -17.12 -3.61 2.61
CA ALA A 255 -16.68 -4.86 1.99
C ALA A 255 -15.80 -5.68 2.94
N ALA A 256 -14.88 -5.04 3.66
CA ALA A 256 -14.04 -5.72 4.66
C ALA A 256 -14.88 -6.30 5.81
N ALA A 257 -15.88 -5.55 6.31
CA ALA A 257 -16.78 -6.03 7.33
C ALA A 257 -17.61 -7.24 6.86
N GLU A 258 -18.09 -7.21 5.61
CA GLU A 258 -18.86 -8.33 5.05
C GLU A 258 -17.99 -9.57 4.81
N VAL A 259 -16.76 -9.39 4.31
CA VAL A 259 -15.80 -10.49 4.19
C VAL A 259 -15.53 -11.10 5.57
N SER A 260 -15.28 -10.28 6.58
CA SER A 260 -15.05 -10.74 7.96
C SER A 260 -16.24 -11.57 8.49
N ARG A 261 -17.48 -11.11 8.25
CA ARG A 261 -18.69 -11.88 8.60
C ARG A 261 -18.76 -13.21 7.88
N LEU A 262 -18.51 -13.25 6.57
CA LEU A 262 -18.58 -14.47 5.77
C LEU A 262 -17.48 -15.47 6.11
N THR A 263 -16.31 -15.00 6.55
CA THR A 263 -15.21 -15.87 6.98
C THR A 263 -15.32 -16.31 8.45
N GLY A 264 -16.41 -15.96 9.14
CA GLY A 264 -16.61 -16.32 10.54
C GLY A 264 -15.76 -15.53 11.53
N GLY A 265 -15.22 -14.37 11.13
CA GLY A 265 -14.63 -13.42 12.06
C GLY A 265 -15.75 -12.88 12.95
N VAL A 266 -15.79 -13.32 14.20
CA VAL A 266 -16.77 -12.83 15.16
C VAL A 266 -16.39 -11.40 15.52
N VAL A 267 -17.11 -10.43 14.96
CA VAL A 267 -17.09 -9.06 15.49
C VAL A 267 -17.80 -9.13 16.85
N ILE A 268 -17.06 -9.43 17.91
CA ILE A 268 -17.59 -9.38 19.27
C ILE A 268 -17.81 -7.90 19.59
N PRO A 269 -19.07 -7.43 19.75
CA PRO A 269 -19.28 -6.09 20.29
C PRO A 269 -18.69 -6.06 21.70
N ARG A 270 -17.62 -5.26 21.89
CA ARG A 270 -17.08 -5.01 23.21
C ARG A 270 -18.02 -4.03 23.93
N PRO A 271 -18.44 -4.31 25.19
CA PRO A 271 -19.19 -3.36 26.01
C PRO A 271 -18.37 -2.11 26.32
#